data_AF-A0A7S0NBC3-F1
#
_entry.id   AF-A0A7S0NBC3-F1
#
_cell.length_a   1.000
_cell.length_b   1.000
_cell.length_c   1.000
_cell.angle_alpha   90.00
_cell.angle_beta   90.00
_cell.angle_gamma   90.00
#
_symmetry.space_group_name_H-M   'P 1'
#
loop_
_entity.id
_entity.type
_entity.pdbx_description
1 polymer ?
#
loop_
_entity_poly.entity_id
_entity_poly.type
_entity_poly.pdbx_seq_one_letter_code
_entity_poly.pdbx_strand_id
1 'polypeptide(L)'
;PRQPLLCPLARSRVVLAPHVPASCLEGLEQYSHCWVLYIFHCNTDMAKAFSGDQRIKGKIGVPRLNGAKMGALATRSPHRPAPIGLSVTQIIRVEGNSLVLAGADIVDGSPVLDIKPYVPFCDSVP
;
A
#
# COMPACT_ATOMS: atom_id res chain seq x y z
N PRO A 1 6.96 2.18 -8.52
CA PRO A 1 6.43 3.45 -9.10
C PRO A 1 6.08 4.42 -7.97
N ARG A 2 5.76 5.70 -8.23
CA ARG A 2 5.40 6.67 -7.16
C ARG A 2 3.95 6.55 -6.66
N GLN A 3 3.09 5.98 -7.49
CA GLN A 3 1.67 5.75 -7.23
C GLN A 3 1.24 4.46 -7.94
N PRO A 4 0.17 3.79 -7.47
CA PRO A 4 -0.33 2.59 -8.10
C PRO A 4 -0.82 2.89 -9.52
N LEU A 5 -0.88 1.85 -10.36
CA LEU A 5 -1.34 1.90 -11.76
C LEU A 5 -0.51 2.78 -12.72
N LEU A 6 0.48 3.56 -12.23
CA LEU A 6 1.40 4.30 -13.11
C LEU A 6 2.28 3.37 -13.95
N CYS A 7 2.56 2.16 -13.45
CA CYS A 7 3.23 1.10 -14.22
C CYS A 7 2.38 -0.17 -14.14
N PRO A 8 1.34 -0.32 -14.99
CA PRO A 8 0.41 -1.44 -14.94
C PRO A 8 1.10 -2.81 -15.10
N LEU A 9 2.24 -2.84 -15.79
CA LEU A 9 3.02 -4.05 -16.04
C LEU A 9 3.87 -4.49 -14.84
N ALA A 10 4.05 -3.64 -13.82
CA ALA A 10 4.79 -4.00 -12.62
C ALA A 10 4.07 -5.16 -11.89
N ARG A 11 4.75 -6.30 -11.78
CA ARG A 11 4.23 -7.49 -11.09
C ARG A 11 4.68 -7.51 -9.63
N SER A 12 3.82 -8.00 -8.77
CA SER A 12 4.14 -8.29 -7.37
C SER A 12 3.44 -9.57 -6.92
N ARG A 13 3.98 -10.20 -5.88
CA ARG A 13 3.38 -11.38 -5.24
C ARG A 13 3.25 -11.08 -3.76
N VAL A 14 2.04 -11.19 -3.23
CA VAL A 14 1.80 -11.19 -1.79
C VAL A 14 1.73 -12.63 -1.32
N VAL A 15 2.57 -13.01 -0.37
CA VAL A 15 2.56 -14.34 0.23
C VAL A 15 2.01 -14.21 1.64
N LEU A 16 0.97 -14.99 1.96
CA LEU A 16 0.39 -15.00 3.29
C LEU A 16 1.39 -15.55 4.30
N ALA A 17 1.43 -14.93 5.48
CA ALA A 17 2.22 -15.42 6.60
C ALA A 17 1.73 -16.81 7.03
N PRO A 18 2.59 -17.68 7.59
CA PRO A 18 2.24 -19.07 7.90
C PRO A 18 1.01 -19.26 8.80
N HIS A 19 0.69 -18.27 9.63
CA HIS A 19 -0.45 -18.30 10.55
C HIS A 19 -1.77 -17.87 9.90
N VAL A 20 -1.74 -17.32 8.68
CA VAL A 20 -2.93 -16.89 7.94
C VAL A 20 -3.33 -18.03 6.99
N PRO A 21 -4.51 -18.64 7.17
CA PRO A 21 -4.98 -19.71 6.29
C PRO A 21 -5.11 -19.24 4.83
N ALA A 22 -4.74 -20.11 3.89
CA ALA A 22 -4.88 -19.83 2.45
C ALA A 22 -6.34 -19.59 2.03
N SER A 23 -7.31 -20.18 2.75
CA SER A 23 -8.74 -19.98 2.53
C SER A 23 -9.19 -18.52 2.72
N CYS A 24 -8.39 -17.67 3.38
CA CYS A 24 -8.64 -16.23 3.43
C CYS A 24 -8.59 -15.54 2.05
N LEU A 25 -8.03 -16.19 1.02
CA LEU A 25 -8.00 -15.66 -0.35
C LEU A 25 -9.18 -16.12 -1.21
N GLU A 26 -9.99 -17.08 -0.76
CA GLU A 26 -11.11 -17.62 -1.53
C GLU A 26 -12.11 -16.51 -1.91
N GLY A 27 -12.47 -16.46 -3.20
CA GLY A 27 -13.39 -15.45 -3.74
C GLY A 27 -12.74 -14.15 -4.16
N LEU A 28 -11.45 -13.90 -3.85
CA LEU A 28 -10.75 -12.70 -4.36
C LEU A 28 -10.63 -12.71 -5.88
N GLU A 29 -10.53 -13.88 -6.51
CA GLU A 29 -10.48 -14.04 -7.97
C GLU A 29 -11.74 -13.53 -8.70
N GLN A 30 -12.84 -13.31 -7.98
CA GLN A 30 -14.07 -12.73 -8.53
C GLN A 30 -13.97 -11.21 -8.74
N TYR A 31 -12.93 -10.57 -8.18
CA TYR A 31 -12.70 -9.14 -8.28
C TYR A 31 -11.55 -8.83 -9.25
N SER A 32 -11.69 -7.75 -10.02
CA SER A 32 -10.61 -7.30 -10.91
C SER A 32 -9.47 -6.61 -10.16
N HIS A 33 -9.78 -5.98 -9.02
CA HIS A 33 -8.84 -5.17 -8.24
C HIS A 33 -9.05 -5.37 -6.74
N CYS A 34 -7.99 -5.09 -5.98
CA CYS A 34 -8.03 -5.02 -4.52
C CYS A 34 -7.27 -3.80 -4.01
N TRP A 35 -7.64 -3.36 -2.81
CA TRP A 35 -6.79 -2.57 -1.95
C TRP A 35 -5.75 -3.45 -1.28
N VAL A 36 -4.51 -2.96 -1.25
CA VAL A 36 -3.42 -3.52 -0.44
C VAL A 36 -2.99 -2.46 0.56
N LEU A 37 -3.11 -2.78 1.85
CA LEU A 37 -2.59 -1.97 2.94
C LEU A 37 -1.24 -2.56 3.36
N TYR A 38 -0.21 -1.72 3.46
CA TYR A 38 1.16 -2.20 3.73
C TYR A 38 1.94 -1.17 4.55
N ILE A 39 3.07 -1.59 5.10
CA ILE A 39 3.97 -0.71 5.86
C ILE A 39 5.07 -0.17 4.92
N PHE A 40 5.31 1.14 4.96
CA PHE A 40 6.50 1.77 4.37
C PHE A 40 7.76 1.43 5.18
N HIS A 41 8.15 0.15 5.18
CA HIS A 41 9.21 -0.38 6.04
C HIS A 41 10.61 0.20 5.76
N CYS A 42 10.88 0.63 4.52
CA CYS A 42 12.11 1.35 4.17
C CYS A 42 12.08 2.86 4.52
N ASN A 43 11.03 3.35 5.18
CA ASN A 43 10.97 4.75 5.56
C ASN A 43 11.97 5.06 6.69
N THR A 44 12.75 6.13 6.52
CA THR A 44 13.81 6.56 7.44
C THR A 44 13.31 6.88 8.85
N ASP A 45 12.02 7.18 9.00
CA ASP A 45 11.41 7.53 10.29
C ASP A 45 10.79 6.34 11.04
N MET A 46 10.90 5.10 10.52
CA MET A 46 10.33 3.90 11.17
C MET A 46 10.85 3.71 12.59
N ALA A 47 12.15 3.93 12.83
CA ALA A 47 12.72 3.83 14.18
C ALA A 47 12.09 4.83 15.16
N LYS A 48 11.66 6.01 14.69
CA LYS A 48 10.98 7.03 15.52
C LYS A 48 9.53 6.68 15.81
N ALA A 49 8.85 6.02 14.87
CA ALA A 49 7.48 5.58 15.05
C ALA A 49 7.34 4.61 16.24
N PHE A 50 8.39 3.85 16.57
CA PHE A 50 8.41 2.88 17.67
C PHE A 50 9.28 3.30 18.87
N SER A 51 10.01 4.42 18.81
CA SER A 51 10.92 4.86 19.90
C SER A 51 10.29 5.80 20.93
N GLY A 52 9.00 6.10 20.83
CA GLY A 52 8.29 7.01 21.76
C GLY A 52 8.56 8.51 21.54
N ASP A 53 9.57 8.88 20.73
CA ASP A 53 9.76 10.26 20.26
C ASP A 53 8.82 10.54 19.09
N GLN A 54 7.61 11.02 19.41
CA GLN A 54 6.54 11.27 18.45
C GLN A 54 6.71 12.57 17.65
N ARG A 55 7.87 13.23 17.68
CA ARG A 55 8.10 14.48 16.93
C ARG A 55 8.21 14.21 15.43
N ILE A 56 7.06 14.12 14.78
CA ILE A 56 6.93 13.96 13.33
C ILE A 56 6.84 15.34 12.67
N LYS A 57 7.49 15.50 11.52
CA LYS A 57 7.36 16.72 10.72
C LYS A 57 5.94 16.84 10.19
N GLY A 58 5.20 17.86 10.64
CA GLY A 58 3.81 18.08 10.21
C GLY A 58 3.65 18.44 8.73
N LYS A 59 4.71 18.93 8.06
CA LYS A 59 4.70 19.29 6.63
C LYS A 59 5.81 18.57 5.86
N ILE A 60 5.51 18.17 4.63
CA ILE A 60 6.44 17.53 3.68
C ILE A 60 6.53 18.33 2.38
N GLY A 61 7.68 18.33 1.73
CA GLY A 61 7.86 18.93 0.41
C GLY A 61 7.23 18.03 -0.65
N VAL A 62 6.33 18.58 -1.47
CA VAL A 62 5.59 17.81 -2.48
C VAL A 62 6.31 17.94 -3.84
N PRO A 63 6.85 16.85 -4.43
CA PRO A 63 7.56 16.93 -5.71
C PRO A 63 6.69 17.48 -6.85
N ARG A 64 5.39 17.16 -6.85
CA ARG A 64 4.42 17.64 -7.84
C ARG A 64 4.08 19.13 -7.73
N LEU A 65 4.44 19.77 -6.62
CA LEU A 65 4.23 21.21 -6.38
C LEU A 65 5.58 21.95 -6.33
N ASN A 66 6.57 21.50 -7.09
CA ASN A 66 7.91 22.09 -7.14
C ASN A 66 8.56 22.29 -5.75
N GLY A 67 8.31 21.34 -4.83
CA GLY A 67 8.89 21.37 -3.49
C GLY A 67 8.12 22.23 -2.46
N ALA A 68 6.97 22.80 -2.83
CA ALA A 68 6.10 23.48 -1.88
C ALA A 68 5.72 22.53 -0.72
N LYS A 69 5.69 23.08 0.50
CA LYS A 69 5.40 22.31 1.71
C LYS A 69 3.89 22.19 1.91
N MET A 70 3.43 20.96 2.14
CA MET A 70 2.03 20.65 2.44
C MET A 70 1.96 19.80 3.72
N GLY A 71 0.84 19.86 4.44
CA GLY A 71 0.62 19.00 5.60
C GLY A 71 0.76 17.52 5.22
N ALA A 72 1.48 16.73 6.00
CA ALA A 72 1.79 15.34 5.66
C ALA A 72 0.52 14.51 5.35
N LEU A 73 -0.55 14.73 6.13
CA LEU A 73 -1.85 14.07 5.99
C LEU A 73 -2.65 14.55 4.75
N ALA A 74 -2.33 15.72 4.21
CA ALA A 74 -2.90 16.22 2.95
C ALA A 74 -2.13 15.68 1.72
N THR A 75 -1.21 14.73 1.92
CA THR A 75 -0.40 14.13 0.85
C THR A 75 -0.39 12.61 0.96
N ARG A 76 0.21 11.94 -0.03
CA ARG A 76 0.47 10.50 -0.03
C ARG A 76 1.93 10.16 0.31
N SER A 77 2.63 11.04 1.00
CA SER A 77 4.03 10.82 1.41
C SER A 77 4.15 9.61 2.36
N PRO A 78 5.21 8.78 2.25
CA PRO A 78 5.51 7.75 3.23
C PRO A 78 5.92 8.33 4.59
N HIS A 79 6.42 9.57 4.64
CA HIS A 79 6.74 10.30 5.86
C HIS A 79 5.47 10.85 6.52
N ARG A 80 4.84 10.03 7.37
CA ARG A 80 3.56 10.30 8.03
C ARG A 80 3.49 9.62 9.41
N PRO A 81 2.59 10.03 10.31
CA PRO A 81 2.52 9.49 11.67
C PRO A 81 2.33 7.97 11.73
N ALA A 82 1.43 7.43 10.91
CA ALA A 82 1.29 6.00 10.69
C ALA A 82 1.84 5.70 9.29
N PRO A 83 2.97 4.97 9.14
CA PRO A 83 3.63 4.72 7.86
C PRO A 83 2.90 3.63 7.05
N ILE A 84 1.58 3.78 6.91
CA ILE A 84 0.72 2.88 6.17
C ILE A 84 0.56 3.41 4.74
N GLY A 85 0.90 2.55 3.80
CA GLY A 85 0.61 2.69 2.37
C GLY A 85 -0.74 2.07 2.02
N LEU A 86 -1.32 2.56 0.93
CA LEU A 86 -2.59 2.11 0.39
C LEU A 86 -2.52 2.13 -1.14
N SER A 87 -2.64 0.95 -1.75
CA SER A 87 -2.54 0.79 -3.20
C SER A 87 -3.75 0.06 -3.76
N VAL A 88 -4.35 0.59 -4.83
CA VAL A 88 -5.23 -0.21 -5.70
C VAL A 88 -4.33 -1.01 -6.64
N THR A 89 -4.51 -2.32 -6.67
CA THR A 89 -3.75 -3.22 -7.56
C THR A 89 -4.70 -4.15 -8.30
N GLN A 90 -4.34 -4.51 -9.53
CA GLN A 90 -5.08 -5.51 -10.29
C GLN A 90 -4.79 -6.91 -9.74
N ILE A 91 -5.82 -7.71 -9.51
CA ILE A 91 -5.70 -9.13 -9.21
C ILE A 91 -5.45 -9.87 -10.52
N ILE A 92 -4.33 -10.58 -10.62
CA ILE A 92 -4.03 -11.42 -11.79
C ILE A 92 -4.48 -12.84 -11.56
N ARG A 93 -4.20 -13.39 -10.37
CA ARG A 93 -4.66 -14.72 -9.93
C ARG A 93 -4.33 -14.97 -8.47
N VAL A 94 -5.11 -15.85 -7.86
CA VAL A 94 -4.83 -16.48 -6.56
C VAL A 94 -4.04 -17.78 -6.82
N GLU A 95 -2.96 -18.01 -6.08
CA GLU A 95 -2.11 -19.20 -6.19
C GLU A 95 -1.78 -19.74 -4.79
N GLY A 96 -2.54 -20.75 -4.34
CA GLY A 96 -2.34 -21.35 -3.02
C GLY A 96 -2.46 -20.31 -1.90
N ASN A 97 -1.37 -20.07 -1.17
CA ASN A 97 -1.29 -19.07 -0.10
C ASN A 97 -0.80 -17.70 -0.59
N SER A 98 -0.90 -17.40 -1.88
CA SER A 98 -0.36 -16.17 -2.45
C SER A 98 -1.27 -15.52 -3.48
N LEU A 99 -1.08 -14.22 -3.68
CA LEU A 99 -1.83 -13.39 -4.63
C LEU A 99 -0.84 -12.75 -5.61
N VAL A 100 -1.04 -12.98 -6.91
CA VAL A 100 -0.26 -12.34 -7.97
C VAL A 100 -0.98 -11.07 -8.40
N LEU A 101 -0.27 -9.94 -8.34
CA LEU A 101 -0.83 -8.61 -8.53
C LEU A 101 -0.10 -7.83 -9.63
N ALA A 102 -0.78 -6.84 -10.17
CA ALA A 102 -0.23 -5.88 -11.11
C ALA A 102 -0.45 -4.43 -10.69
N GLY A 103 0.43 -3.54 -11.16
CA GLY A 103 0.29 -2.10 -10.95
C GLY A 103 0.62 -1.64 -9.52
N ALA A 104 1.28 -2.49 -8.72
CA ALA A 104 1.69 -2.14 -7.37
C ALA A 104 2.84 -1.12 -7.37
N ASP A 105 2.82 -0.22 -6.39
CA ASP A 105 3.85 0.76 -6.06
C ASP A 105 4.48 0.47 -4.69
N ILE A 106 4.65 -0.82 -4.40
CA ILE A 106 5.12 -1.35 -3.13
C ILE A 106 6.58 -1.81 -3.30
N VAL A 107 7.42 -1.52 -2.30
CA VAL A 107 8.82 -1.99 -2.28
C VAL A 107 8.84 -3.47 -1.90
N ASP A 108 9.72 -4.25 -2.51
CA ASP A 108 9.91 -5.67 -2.17
C ASP A 108 10.18 -5.86 -0.67
N GLY A 109 9.67 -6.95 -0.09
CA GLY A 109 9.75 -7.21 1.35
C GLY A 109 8.83 -6.36 2.24
N SER A 110 8.00 -5.47 1.68
CA SER A 110 7.07 -4.68 2.49
C SER A 110 6.04 -5.56 3.20
N PRO A 111 5.89 -5.44 4.54
CA PRO A 111 4.84 -6.13 5.27
C PRO A 111 3.46 -5.66 4.79
N VAL A 112 2.64 -6.60 4.34
CA VAL A 112 1.22 -6.37 4.04
C VAL A 112 0.42 -6.52 5.32
N LEU A 113 -0.40 -5.52 5.61
CA LEU A 113 -1.29 -5.49 6.77
C LEU A 113 -2.64 -6.10 6.45
N ASP A 114 -3.16 -5.82 5.25
CA ASP A 114 -4.52 -6.22 4.87
C ASP A 114 -4.73 -6.17 3.36
N ILE A 115 -5.71 -6.94 2.87
CA ILE A 115 -6.17 -6.96 1.48
C ILE A 115 -7.70 -6.88 1.50
N LYS A 116 -8.26 -5.96 0.71
CA LYS A 116 -9.72 -5.81 0.57
C LYS A 116 -10.11 -5.77 -0.91
N PRO A 117 -11.22 -6.42 -1.33
CA PRO A 117 -11.71 -6.24 -2.69
C PRO A 117 -11.98 -4.77 -2.96
N TYR A 118 -11.63 -4.30 -4.16
CA TYR A 118 -11.97 -2.95 -4.59
C TYR A 118 -13.40 -2.95 -5.13
N VAL A 119 -14.23 -2.09 -4.56
CA VAL A 119 -15.67 -2.06 -4.83
C VAL A 119 -16.07 -0.65 -5.27
N PRO A 120 -16.28 -0.41 -6.59
CA PRO A 120 -16.43 0.93 -7.14
C PRO A 120 -17.52 1.77 -6.47
N PHE A 121 -18.65 1.18 -6.07
CA PHE A 121 -19.77 1.95 -5.51
C PHE A 121 -19.43 2.65 -4.17
N CYS A 122 -18.49 2.10 -3.39
CA CYS A 122 -18.07 2.70 -2.11
C CYS A 122 -16.66 3.27 -2.14
N ASP A 123 -15.81 2.81 -3.07
CA ASP A 123 -14.42 3.22 -3.16
C ASP A 123 -14.17 4.35 -4.17
N SER A 124 -15.13 4.59 -5.06
CA SER A 124 -15.03 5.61 -6.11
C SER A 124 -16.05 6.73 -5.88
N VAL A 125 -15.54 7.95 -5.73
CA VAL A 125 -16.32 9.20 -5.85
C VAL A 125 -15.81 9.88 -7.13
N PRO A 126 -16.64 10.01 -8.18
CA PRO A 126 -16.27 10.64 -9.44
C PRO A 126 -15.83 12.10 -9.31
#